data_AF-A0A7C6NGZ3-F1
#
_entry.id   AF-A0A7C6NGZ3-F1
#
_cell.length_a   1.000
_cell.length_b   1.000
_cell.length_c   1.000
_cell.angle_alpha   90.00
_cell.angle_beta   90.00
_cell.angle_gamma   90.00
#
_symmetry.space_group_name_H-M   'P 1'
#
loop_
_entity.id
_entity.type
_entity.pdbx_description
1 polymer ?
#
loop_
_entity_poly.entity_id
_entity_poly.type
_entity_poly.pdbx_seq_one_letter_code
_entity_poly.pdbx_strand_id
1 'polypeptide(L)'
;MKLESNIWEDFIRILPEIGYNLNEKENNEDNLKFIWEIIVNIKKNMKEEVEQTIRMNLNLCYALGEESQVKILNREIFKLNYLLDQNIYLLDYDAYKGLMDFHKILISTYGNIENFINNFREVKENISFFRKRKDKELIDKYYYLKKIHLPLRGYEDMRLELNKLMEKYENIKDIIKDPDLFINFNTELDYFIREYRKLYRQEHDAFQQQLKLFYQSLYNLPEYKSLVNLSRIELIKVAYNLKPIKKYIDTFFPAECDNPDLEETLNNNVNCNCGFLLGTSITVPALNKIKPMLRKGIAEYIEKIQNERFRPIFDNYLSYNNDSSIKKILEYKIDKVNGNIKYIDEELINEINKALSNTYPLKISLEEIIPNISGIYSINQINLLAQDLEKHIKKLIKNKVEGLEKVKYENIVINLVI
;
A
#
# COMPACT_ATOMS: atom_id res chain seq x y z
N MET A 1 72.80 -20.58 -1.79
CA MET A 1 72.29 -21.47 -0.71
C MET A 1 71.25 -22.40 -1.31
N LYS A 2 70.99 -23.58 -0.72
CA LYS A 2 69.95 -24.53 -1.18
C LYS A 2 69.00 -24.84 -0.03
N LEU A 3 67.70 -24.99 -0.33
CA LEU A 3 66.70 -25.45 0.65
C LEU A 3 66.92 -26.91 1.03
N GLU A 4 66.41 -27.34 2.18
CA GLU A 4 66.35 -28.77 2.53
C GLU A 4 65.42 -29.52 1.54
N SER A 5 65.70 -30.80 1.27
CA SER A 5 65.01 -31.58 0.21
C SER A 5 63.50 -31.64 0.40
N ASN A 6 63.04 -31.84 1.63
CA ASN A 6 61.64 -31.84 2.01
C ASN A 6 60.95 -30.50 1.75
N ILE A 7 61.58 -29.38 2.13
CA ILE A 7 61.04 -28.02 1.92
C ILE A 7 61.00 -27.70 0.42
N TRP A 8 62.02 -28.11 -0.33
CA TRP A 8 62.04 -27.97 -1.78
C TRP A 8 60.88 -28.72 -2.44
N GLU A 9 60.68 -29.99 -2.10
CA GLU A 9 59.58 -30.82 -2.62
C GLU A 9 58.20 -30.22 -2.32
N ASP A 10 58.03 -29.66 -1.13
CA ASP A 10 56.81 -28.94 -0.73
C ASP A 10 56.51 -27.76 -1.66
N PHE A 11 57.51 -26.93 -2.00
CA PHE A 11 57.32 -25.83 -2.95
C PHE A 11 57.01 -26.31 -4.37
N ILE A 12 57.64 -27.40 -4.82
CA ILE A 12 57.33 -28.02 -6.12
C ILE A 12 55.86 -28.46 -6.19
N ARG A 13 55.28 -28.89 -5.06
CA ARG A 13 53.85 -29.28 -4.99
C ARG A 13 52.90 -28.09 -4.93
N ILE A 14 53.33 -26.98 -4.33
CA ILE A 14 52.51 -25.77 -4.18
C ILE A 14 52.38 -25.00 -5.50
N LEU A 15 53.47 -24.89 -6.28
CA LEU A 15 53.51 -24.07 -7.50
C LEU A 15 52.38 -24.36 -8.51
N PRO A 16 52.07 -25.63 -8.84
CA PRO A 16 50.99 -25.96 -9.78
C PRO A 16 49.62 -25.45 -9.34
N GLU A 17 49.34 -25.44 -8.04
CA GLU A 17 48.05 -24.98 -7.49
C GLU A 17 47.83 -23.48 -7.70
N ILE A 18 48.93 -22.75 -7.79
CA ILE A 18 48.95 -21.32 -8.05
C ILE A 18 49.12 -21.04 -9.56
N GLY A 19 49.19 -22.08 -10.39
CA GLY A 19 49.25 -21.95 -11.85
C GLY A 19 50.64 -21.71 -12.42
N TYR A 20 51.70 -22.04 -11.66
CA TYR A 20 53.08 -21.92 -12.12
C TYR A 20 53.77 -23.30 -12.14
N ASN A 21 54.72 -23.47 -13.06
CA ASN A 21 55.58 -24.65 -13.12
C ASN A 21 57.04 -24.20 -13.29
N LEU A 22 57.98 -24.93 -12.70
CA LEU A 22 59.40 -24.76 -12.99
C LEU A 22 59.78 -25.54 -14.24
N ASN A 23 60.59 -24.92 -15.11
CA ASN A 23 61.16 -25.58 -16.27
C ASN A 23 62.19 -26.64 -15.86
N GLU A 24 62.94 -26.38 -14.79
CA GLU A 24 63.93 -27.29 -14.20
C GLU A 24 63.70 -27.40 -12.69
N LYS A 25 63.55 -28.60 -12.15
CA LYS A 25 63.25 -28.84 -10.71
C LYS A 25 64.48 -28.81 -9.81
N GLU A 26 65.53 -28.14 -10.25
CA GLU A 26 66.78 -28.04 -9.49
C GLU A 26 66.67 -27.00 -8.38
N ASN A 27 67.13 -27.37 -7.18
CA ASN A 27 67.24 -26.46 -6.04
C ASN A 27 68.49 -25.58 -6.21
N ASN A 28 68.33 -24.49 -6.97
CA ASN A 28 69.36 -23.49 -7.27
C ASN A 28 68.86 -22.06 -6.95
N GLU A 29 69.77 -21.08 -6.93
CA GLU A 29 69.46 -19.72 -6.48
C GLU A 29 68.43 -19.00 -7.37
N ASP A 30 68.50 -19.19 -8.68
CA ASP A 30 67.59 -18.54 -9.63
C ASP A 30 66.15 -19.06 -9.46
N ASN A 31 65.98 -20.36 -9.26
CA ASN A 31 64.67 -20.94 -8.96
C ASN A 31 64.14 -20.48 -7.60
N LEU A 32 64.99 -20.31 -6.58
CA LEU A 32 64.55 -19.77 -5.28
C LEU A 32 64.02 -18.34 -5.43
N LYS A 33 64.71 -17.48 -6.19
CA LYS A 33 64.25 -16.11 -6.49
C LYS A 33 62.91 -16.12 -7.22
N PHE A 34 62.79 -16.95 -8.26
CA PHE A 34 61.54 -17.09 -9.02
C PHE A 34 60.35 -17.53 -8.15
N ILE A 35 60.52 -18.55 -7.31
CA ILE A 35 59.45 -19.03 -6.41
C ILE A 35 59.08 -17.94 -5.41
N TRP A 36 60.07 -17.21 -4.88
CA TRP A 36 59.82 -16.11 -3.95
C TRP A 36 59.03 -14.98 -4.60
N GLU A 37 59.40 -14.57 -5.82
CA GLU A 37 58.65 -13.59 -6.60
C GLU A 37 57.20 -14.03 -6.85
N ILE A 38 56.98 -15.31 -7.17
CA ILE A 38 55.62 -15.88 -7.31
C ILE A 38 54.84 -15.72 -6.00
N ILE A 39 55.41 -16.12 -4.86
CA ILE A 39 54.75 -16.03 -3.55
C ILE A 39 54.38 -14.59 -3.18
N VAL A 40 55.28 -13.64 -3.45
CA VAL A 40 55.00 -12.21 -3.26
C VAL A 40 53.87 -11.73 -4.17
N ASN A 41 53.87 -12.15 -5.44
CA ASN A 41 52.82 -11.81 -6.39
C ASN A 41 51.45 -12.40 -6.01
N ILE A 42 51.41 -13.61 -5.45
CA ILE A 42 50.16 -14.22 -4.95
C ILE A 42 49.53 -13.36 -3.88
N LYS A 43 50.31 -12.90 -2.90
CA LYS A 43 49.80 -11.98 -1.88
C LYS A 43 49.18 -10.77 -2.54
N LYS A 44 49.90 -10.12 -3.46
CA LYS A 44 49.41 -8.93 -4.15
C LYS A 44 48.08 -9.19 -4.88
N ASN A 45 47.95 -10.33 -5.54
CA ASN A 45 46.80 -10.64 -6.38
C ASN A 45 45.59 -11.16 -5.59
N MET A 46 45.81 -11.99 -4.55
CA MET A 46 44.72 -12.66 -3.83
C MET A 46 44.23 -11.91 -2.61
N LYS A 47 45.05 -11.02 -2.04
CA LYS A 47 44.69 -10.33 -0.78
C LYS A 47 43.39 -9.55 -0.90
N GLU A 48 43.25 -8.75 -1.95
CA GLU A 48 42.04 -7.97 -2.21
C GLU A 48 40.82 -8.87 -2.45
N GLU A 49 40.98 -9.97 -3.21
CA GLU A 49 39.90 -10.92 -3.49
C GLU A 49 39.39 -11.63 -2.23
N VAL A 50 40.33 -12.05 -1.37
CA VAL A 50 40.05 -12.67 -0.06
C VAL A 50 39.30 -11.70 0.84
N GLU A 51 39.76 -10.45 0.95
CA GLU A 51 39.08 -9.42 1.75
C GLU A 51 37.70 -9.07 1.21
N GLN A 52 37.58 -8.92 -0.11
CA GLN A 52 36.30 -8.66 -0.76
C GLN A 52 35.30 -9.78 -0.47
N THR A 53 35.75 -11.03 -0.55
CA THR A 53 34.93 -12.20 -0.25
C THR A 53 34.45 -12.21 1.19
N ILE A 54 35.35 -11.93 2.15
CA ILE A 54 35.00 -11.79 3.57
C ILE A 54 33.91 -10.72 3.74
N ARG A 55 34.08 -9.55 3.10
CA ARG A 55 33.11 -8.43 3.18
C ARG A 55 31.75 -8.81 2.56
N MET A 56 31.73 -9.51 1.43
CA MET A 56 30.49 -9.96 0.79
C MET A 56 29.73 -10.93 1.70
N ASN A 57 30.41 -11.93 2.24
CA ASN A 57 29.85 -12.90 3.17
C ASN A 57 29.34 -12.25 4.46
N LEU A 58 30.09 -11.27 4.97
CA LEU A 58 29.69 -10.46 6.10
C LEU A 58 28.38 -9.71 5.78
N ASN A 59 28.35 -8.94 4.70
CA ASN A 59 27.18 -8.17 4.29
C ASN A 59 25.94 -9.06 4.10
N LEU A 60 26.11 -10.22 3.47
CA LEU A 60 25.03 -11.19 3.30
C LEU A 60 24.48 -11.67 4.64
N CYS A 61 25.34 -12.16 5.54
CA CYS A 61 24.90 -12.66 6.84
C CYS A 61 24.21 -11.56 7.67
N TYR A 62 24.77 -10.35 7.71
CA TYR A 62 24.13 -9.23 8.41
C TYR A 62 22.77 -8.85 7.79
N ALA A 63 22.67 -8.83 6.46
CA ALA A 63 21.41 -8.53 5.79
C ALA A 63 20.32 -9.58 6.05
N LEU A 64 20.71 -10.83 6.32
CA LEU A 64 19.80 -11.93 6.64
C LEU A 64 19.54 -12.09 8.16
N GLY A 65 20.25 -11.36 9.02
CA GLY A 65 20.17 -11.52 10.48
C GLY A 65 20.91 -12.74 11.02
N GLU A 66 21.91 -13.23 10.29
CA GLU A 66 22.64 -14.48 10.54
C GLU A 66 24.11 -14.23 10.92
N GLU A 67 24.38 -13.24 11.79
CA GLU A 67 25.77 -12.82 12.09
C GLU A 67 26.62 -13.95 12.69
N SER A 68 25.99 -14.89 13.40
CA SER A 68 26.64 -16.05 14.01
C SER A 68 27.37 -16.93 12.99
N GLN A 69 26.92 -16.92 11.72
CA GLN A 69 27.45 -17.77 10.66
C GLN A 69 28.69 -17.20 9.98
N VAL A 70 28.98 -15.90 10.14
CA VAL A 70 30.09 -15.20 9.46
C VAL A 70 31.44 -15.90 9.70
N LYS A 71 31.69 -16.31 10.95
CA LYS A 71 32.94 -17.00 11.32
C LYS A 71 33.05 -18.38 10.68
N ILE A 72 31.95 -19.11 10.58
CA ILE A 72 31.91 -20.47 10.04
C ILE A 72 32.09 -20.43 8.52
N LEU A 73 31.41 -19.49 7.87
CA LEU A 73 31.46 -19.28 6.43
C LEU A 73 32.86 -18.88 5.95
N ASN A 74 33.51 -17.97 6.69
CA ASN A 74 34.82 -17.45 6.33
C ASN A 74 35.99 -18.19 6.99
N ARG A 75 35.78 -19.31 7.69
CA ARG A 75 36.85 -20.00 8.46
C ARG A 75 38.09 -20.28 7.62
N GLU A 76 37.92 -20.89 6.47
CA GLU A 76 39.01 -21.29 5.58
C GLU A 76 39.65 -20.06 4.89
N ILE A 77 38.83 -19.03 4.62
CA ILE A 77 39.25 -17.76 4.02
C ILE A 77 40.07 -16.93 5.01
N PHE A 78 39.72 -16.95 6.31
CA PHE A 78 40.47 -16.27 7.36
C PHE A 78 41.86 -16.87 7.57
N LYS A 79 42.01 -18.20 7.44
CA LYS A 79 43.33 -18.84 7.50
C LYS A 79 44.22 -18.34 6.35
N LEU A 80 43.70 -18.30 5.13
CA LEU A 80 44.44 -17.77 3.99
C LEU A 80 44.72 -16.27 4.16
N ASN A 81 43.76 -15.50 4.64
CA ASN A 81 43.94 -14.08 4.91
C ASN A 81 45.06 -13.83 5.92
N TYR A 82 45.11 -14.60 7.01
CA TYR A 82 46.16 -14.53 8.01
C TYR A 82 47.54 -14.81 7.42
N LEU A 83 47.66 -15.81 6.54
CA LEU A 83 48.90 -16.10 5.81
C LEU A 83 49.33 -14.89 4.97
N LEU A 84 48.41 -14.31 4.19
CA LEU A 84 48.70 -13.16 3.33
C LEU A 84 49.02 -11.86 4.11
N ASP A 85 48.52 -11.74 5.33
CA ASP A 85 48.75 -10.59 6.22
C ASP A 85 50.13 -10.57 6.89
N GLN A 86 50.91 -11.64 6.78
CA GLN A 86 52.23 -11.68 7.40
C GLN A 86 53.18 -10.64 6.79
N ASN A 87 54.12 -10.14 7.61
CA ASN A 87 55.09 -9.12 7.21
C ASN A 87 56.33 -9.68 6.49
N ILE A 88 56.23 -10.88 5.91
CA ILE A 88 57.37 -11.56 5.25
C ILE A 88 57.50 -11.22 3.75
N TYR A 89 56.46 -10.67 3.13
CA TYR A 89 56.36 -10.51 1.66
C TYR A 89 57.00 -9.22 1.14
N LEU A 90 58.31 -9.09 1.31
CA LEU A 90 59.10 -7.98 0.78
C LEU A 90 60.02 -8.51 -0.32
N LEU A 91 60.01 -7.89 -1.51
CA LEU A 91 60.86 -8.31 -2.64
C LEU A 91 62.35 -8.17 -2.31
N ASP A 92 62.71 -7.21 -1.46
CA ASP A 92 64.09 -6.97 -1.03
C ASP A 92 64.59 -7.99 0.00
N TYR A 93 63.76 -8.95 0.43
CA TYR A 93 64.19 -10.04 1.30
C TYR A 93 64.98 -11.08 0.52
N ASP A 94 66.01 -11.62 1.17
CA ASP A 94 66.72 -12.80 0.69
C ASP A 94 65.73 -13.94 0.41
N ALA A 95 65.71 -14.45 -0.83
CA ALA A 95 64.73 -15.43 -1.28
C ALA A 95 64.77 -16.72 -0.47
N TYR A 96 65.96 -17.18 -0.07
CA TYR A 96 66.10 -18.36 0.78
C TYR A 96 65.43 -18.14 2.15
N LYS A 97 65.70 -17.00 2.80
CA LYS A 97 65.07 -16.65 4.07
C LYS A 97 63.55 -16.48 3.95
N GLY A 98 63.08 -15.78 2.91
CA GLY A 98 61.66 -15.56 2.66
C GLY A 98 60.88 -16.87 2.49
N LEU A 99 61.43 -17.82 1.71
CA LEU A 99 60.85 -19.15 1.52
C LEU A 99 60.84 -19.97 2.80
N MET A 100 61.93 -19.95 3.58
CA MET A 100 61.97 -20.65 4.88
C MET A 100 60.93 -20.12 5.86
N ASP A 101 60.77 -18.80 5.94
CA ASP A 101 59.80 -18.18 6.84
C ASP A 101 58.36 -18.42 6.36
N PHE A 102 58.10 -18.36 5.06
CA PHE A 102 56.81 -18.73 4.48
C PHE A 102 56.43 -20.18 4.76
N HIS A 103 57.36 -21.13 4.57
CA HIS A 103 57.13 -22.56 4.86
C HIS A 103 56.80 -22.78 6.34
N LYS A 104 57.55 -22.17 7.26
CA LYS A 104 57.24 -22.24 8.70
C LYS A 104 55.83 -21.74 9.02
N ILE A 105 55.41 -20.63 8.41
CA ILE A 105 54.07 -20.07 8.63
C ILE A 105 53.01 -21.03 8.07
N LEU A 106 53.21 -21.61 6.88
CA LEU A 106 52.31 -22.61 6.32
C LEU A 106 52.12 -23.79 7.27
N ILE A 107 53.21 -24.40 7.74
CA ILE A 107 53.16 -25.54 8.65
C ILE A 107 52.48 -25.15 9.98
N SER A 108 52.78 -23.97 10.53
CA SER A 108 52.15 -23.52 11.78
C SER A 108 50.64 -23.26 11.64
N THR A 109 50.18 -22.83 10.46
CA THR A 109 48.78 -22.44 10.21
C THR A 109 47.93 -23.63 9.77
N TYR A 110 48.49 -24.51 8.93
CA TYR A 110 47.76 -25.60 8.26
C TYR A 110 48.16 -26.99 8.75
N GLY A 111 49.23 -27.10 9.55
CA GLY A 111 49.80 -28.35 10.05
C GLY A 111 50.68 -29.07 9.03
N ASN A 112 50.29 -29.09 7.75
CA ASN A 112 51.07 -29.65 6.66
C ASN A 112 50.70 -29.02 5.30
N ILE A 113 51.48 -29.32 4.26
CA ILE A 113 51.28 -28.77 2.91
C ILE A 113 50.04 -29.31 2.21
N GLU A 114 49.66 -30.56 2.45
CA GLU A 114 48.46 -31.14 1.84
C GLU A 114 47.18 -30.42 2.31
N ASN A 115 47.11 -30.10 3.61
CA ASN A 115 46.03 -29.31 4.19
C ASN A 115 46.00 -27.89 3.62
N PHE A 116 47.17 -27.27 3.40
CA PHE A 116 47.25 -25.96 2.74
C PHE A 116 46.73 -26.03 1.31
N ILE A 117 47.18 -27.01 0.51
CA ILE A 117 46.74 -27.18 -0.88
C ILE A 117 45.22 -27.37 -0.96
N ASN A 118 44.66 -28.25 -0.10
CA ASN A 118 43.23 -28.50 -0.08
C ASN A 118 42.43 -27.25 0.33
N ASN A 119 42.86 -26.53 1.36
CA ASN A 119 42.26 -25.25 1.75
C ASN A 119 42.36 -24.21 0.62
N PHE A 120 43.51 -24.12 -0.04
CA PHE A 120 43.75 -23.15 -1.10
C PHE A 120 42.84 -23.39 -2.31
N ARG A 121 42.64 -24.65 -2.70
CA ARG A 121 41.67 -25.04 -3.74
C ARG A 121 40.25 -24.66 -3.34
N GLU A 122 39.82 -25.02 -2.14
CA GLU A 122 38.48 -24.70 -1.62
C GLU A 122 38.25 -23.17 -1.61
N VAL A 123 39.23 -22.38 -1.16
CA VAL A 123 39.12 -20.91 -1.15
C VAL A 123 39.05 -20.36 -2.57
N LYS A 124 39.82 -20.87 -3.54
CA LYS A 124 39.74 -20.43 -4.94
C LYS A 124 38.39 -20.74 -5.57
N GLU A 125 37.86 -21.94 -5.34
CA GLU A 125 36.53 -22.33 -5.81
C GLU A 125 35.44 -21.42 -5.22
N ASN A 126 35.52 -21.19 -3.90
CA ASN A 126 34.63 -20.28 -3.19
C ASN A 126 34.70 -18.85 -3.76
N ILE A 127 35.88 -18.26 -3.92
CA ILE A 127 36.06 -16.91 -4.51
C ILE A 127 35.43 -16.83 -5.91
N SER A 128 35.68 -17.84 -6.75
CA SER A 128 35.11 -17.93 -8.10
C SER A 128 33.58 -17.98 -8.08
N PHE A 129 33.01 -18.75 -7.16
CA PHE A 129 31.57 -18.84 -6.99
C PHE A 129 30.96 -17.54 -6.47
N PHE A 130 31.54 -16.92 -5.44
CA PHE A 130 31.04 -15.67 -4.86
C PHE A 130 30.97 -14.52 -5.86
N ARG A 131 31.91 -14.44 -6.81
CA ARG A 131 31.86 -13.46 -7.92
C ARG A 131 30.60 -13.58 -8.77
N LYS A 132 30.04 -14.78 -8.87
CA LYS A 132 28.84 -15.09 -9.66
C LYS A 132 27.57 -15.08 -8.82
N ARG A 133 27.70 -15.09 -7.49
CA ARG A 133 26.58 -15.17 -6.54
C ARG A 133 25.84 -13.83 -6.53
N LYS A 134 24.53 -13.88 -6.81
CA LYS A 134 23.66 -12.70 -6.84
C LYS A 134 23.09 -12.41 -5.45
N ASP A 135 23.95 -12.04 -4.50
CA ASP A 135 23.57 -11.87 -3.09
C ASP A 135 22.44 -10.88 -2.88
N LYS A 136 22.43 -9.79 -3.66
CA LYS A 136 21.36 -8.79 -3.61
C LYS A 136 19.99 -9.41 -3.93
N GLU A 137 19.91 -10.25 -4.95
CA GLU A 137 18.66 -10.91 -5.34
C GLU A 137 18.17 -11.85 -4.24
N LEU A 138 19.08 -12.60 -3.61
CA LEU A 138 18.77 -13.48 -2.49
C LEU A 138 18.26 -12.69 -1.27
N ILE A 139 18.89 -11.54 -0.97
CA ILE A 139 18.49 -10.63 0.10
C ILE A 139 17.11 -10.02 -0.17
N ASP A 140 16.86 -9.57 -1.41
CA ASP A 140 15.58 -9.00 -1.81
C ASP A 140 14.45 -10.04 -1.65
N LYS A 141 14.70 -11.31 -2.05
CA LYS A 141 13.78 -12.44 -1.84
C LYS A 141 13.53 -12.70 -0.34
N TYR A 142 14.56 -12.70 0.51
CA TYR A 142 14.40 -12.86 1.96
C TYR A 142 13.49 -11.78 2.56
N TYR A 143 13.74 -10.51 2.23
CA TYR A 143 12.91 -9.40 2.71
C TYR A 143 11.50 -9.43 2.15
N TYR A 144 11.31 -9.92 0.92
CA TYR A 144 9.99 -10.15 0.36
C TYR A 144 9.24 -11.21 1.18
N LEU A 145 9.83 -12.39 1.41
CA LEU A 145 9.22 -13.47 2.19
C LEU A 145 8.88 -13.03 3.63
N LYS A 146 9.76 -12.28 4.29
CA LYS A 146 9.55 -11.79 5.65
C LYS A 146 8.32 -10.86 5.79
N LYS A 147 7.91 -10.21 4.68
CA LYS A 147 6.72 -9.36 4.66
C LYS A 147 5.42 -10.17 4.45
N ILE A 148 5.50 -11.42 4.02
CA ILE A 148 4.32 -12.26 3.78
C ILE A 148 3.63 -12.59 5.11
N HIS A 149 2.34 -12.25 5.20
CA HIS A 149 1.49 -12.59 6.34
C HIS A 149 0.37 -13.50 5.86
N LEU A 150 0.40 -14.76 6.29
CA LEU A 150 -0.61 -15.75 5.92
C LEU A 150 -1.58 -16.02 7.09
N PRO A 151 -2.89 -16.08 6.83
CA PRO A 151 -3.91 -16.46 7.82
C PRO A 151 -3.66 -17.85 8.43
N LEU A 152 -4.25 -18.12 9.60
CA LEU A 152 -4.08 -19.41 10.30
C LEU A 152 -4.81 -20.58 9.64
N ARG A 153 -5.90 -20.33 8.91
CA ARG A 153 -6.76 -21.37 8.33
C ARG A 153 -6.85 -21.20 6.83
N GLY A 154 -6.77 -22.31 6.08
CA GLY A 154 -6.90 -22.34 4.62
C GLY A 154 -5.62 -22.07 3.84
N TYR A 155 -4.49 -21.85 4.53
CA TYR A 155 -3.17 -21.58 3.95
C TYR A 155 -2.06 -22.40 4.62
N GLU A 156 -2.41 -23.53 5.23
CA GLU A 156 -1.52 -24.36 6.04
C GLU A 156 -0.30 -24.83 5.22
N ASP A 157 -0.53 -25.29 3.99
CA ASP A 157 0.54 -25.78 3.10
C ASP A 157 1.51 -24.65 2.72
N MET A 158 1.00 -23.50 2.29
CA MET A 158 1.82 -22.35 1.91
C MET A 158 2.60 -21.79 3.11
N ARG A 159 2.04 -21.85 4.32
CA ARG A 159 2.75 -21.50 5.55
C ARG A 159 3.87 -22.46 5.87
N LEU A 160 3.61 -23.76 5.73
CA LEU A 160 4.63 -24.79 5.94
C LEU A 160 5.79 -24.59 4.96
N GLU A 161 5.48 -24.33 3.69
CA GLU A 161 6.50 -24.01 2.67
C GLU A 161 7.27 -22.73 2.99
N LEU A 162 6.59 -21.64 3.36
CA LEU A 162 7.23 -20.39 3.78
C LEU A 162 8.19 -20.64 4.95
N ASN A 163 7.74 -21.35 5.98
CA ASN A 163 8.57 -21.65 7.15
C ASN A 163 9.79 -22.49 6.77
N LYS A 164 9.64 -23.52 5.93
CA LYS A 164 10.78 -24.32 5.42
C LYS A 164 11.80 -23.46 4.66
N LEU A 165 11.33 -22.51 3.85
CA LEU A 165 12.22 -21.58 3.14
C LEU A 165 12.94 -20.64 4.13
N MET A 166 12.24 -20.16 5.15
CA MET A 166 12.83 -19.32 6.20
C MET A 166 13.86 -20.10 7.05
N GLU A 167 13.61 -21.36 7.40
CA GLU A 167 14.57 -22.24 8.08
C GLU A 167 15.84 -22.50 7.25
N LYS A 168 15.71 -22.53 5.91
CA LYS A 168 16.88 -22.61 5.02
C LYS A 168 17.75 -21.35 5.08
N TYR A 169 17.15 -20.17 5.28
CA TYR A 169 17.92 -18.93 5.54
C TYR A 169 18.66 -18.99 6.88
N GLU A 170 18.10 -19.63 7.91
CA GLU A 170 18.79 -19.85 9.19
C GLU A 170 20.02 -20.77 9.06
N ASN A 171 20.19 -21.47 7.94
CA ASN A 171 21.34 -22.31 7.64
C ASN A 171 22.03 -21.91 6.33
N ILE A 172 22.02 -20.61 6.01
CA ILE A 172 22.48 -20.10 4.72
C ILE A 172 23.93 -20.47 4.38
N LYS A 173 24.81 -20.67 5.38
CA LYS A 173 26.20 -21.07 5.19
C LYS A 173 26.37 -22.35 4.37
N ASP A 174 25.44 -23.30 4.48
CA ASP A 174 25.55 -24.60 3.84
C ASP A 174 25.10 -24.50 2.37
N ILE A 175 24.14 -23.61 2.11
CA ILE A 175 23.60 -23.34 0.76
C ILE A 175 24.61 -22.53 -0.07
N ILE A 176 25.23 -21.50 0.52
CA ILE A 176 26.06 -20.56 -0.24
C ILE A 176 27.52 -21.00 -0.44
N LYS A 177 27.88 -22.18 0.06
CA LYS A 177 29.17 -22.84 -0.24
C LYS A 177 29.08 -23.79 -1.42
N ASP A 178 27.87 -24.20 -1.79
CA ASP A 178 27.63 -25.17 -2.86
C ASP A 178 26.82 -24.50 -3.99
N PRO A 179 27.40 -24.36 -5.21
CA PRO A 179 26.71 -23.76 -6.34
C PRO A 179 25.37 -24.41 -6.69
N ASP A 180 25.28 -25.74 -6.59
CA ASP A 180 24.08 -26.48 -6.98
C ASP A 180 22.98 -26.30 -5.93
N LEU A 181 23.33 -26.33 -4.63
CA LEU A 181 22.37 -26.02 -3.56
C LEU A 181 21.87 -24.59 -3.65
N PHE A 182 22.74 -23.63 -3.97
CA PHE A 182 22.35 -22.23 -4.17
C PHE A 182 21.38 -22.04 -5.34
N ILE A 183 21.62 -22.69 -6.49
CA ILE A 183 20.74 -22.62 -7.65
C ILE A 183 19.38 -23.25 -7.35
N ASN A 184 19.38 -24.43 -6.72
CA ASN A 184 18.15 -25.12 -6.32
C ASN A 184 17.35 -24.27 -5.34
N PHE A 185 17.99 -23.69 -4.32
CA PHE A 185 17.31 -22.84 -3.36
C PHE A 185 16.70 -21.60 -4.01
N ASN A 186 17.41 -20.92 -4.92
CA ASN A 186 16.84 -19.79 -5.66
C ASN A 186 15.61 -20.19 -6.49
N THR A 187 15.66 -21.39 -7.11
CA THR A 187 14.54 -21.91 -7.90
C THR A 187 13.32 -22.19 -7.03
N GLU A 188 13.52 -22.74 -5.83
CA GLU A 188 12.44 -22.93 -4.85
C GLU A 188 11.84 -21.59 -4.39
N LEU A 189 12.67 -20.59 -4.11
CA LEU A 189 12.23 -19.24 -3.74
C LEU A 189 11.37 -18.62 -4.85
N ASP A 190 11.83 -18.70 -6.10
CA ASP A 190 11.11 -18.16 -7.26
C ASP A 190 9.79 -18.89 -7.49
N TYR A 191 9.77 -20.21 -7.32
CA TYR A 191 8.55 -21.00 -7.39
C TYR A 191 7.54 -20.56 -6.33
N PHE A 192 7.97 -20.47 -5.07
CA PHE A 192 7.10 -20.06 -3.97
C PHE A 192 6.55 -18.65 -4.16
N ILE A 193 7.40 -17.68 -4.50
CA ILE A 193 6.98 -16.29 -4.73
C ILE A 193 5.93 -16.24 -5.85
N ARG A 194 6.13 -17.00 -6.93
CA ARG A 194 5.16 -17.07 -8.03
C ARG A 194 3.82 -17.64 -7.60
N GLU A 195 3.80 -18.76 -6.88
CA GLU A 195 2.54 -19.36 -6.41
C GLU A 195 1.83 -18.46 -5.39
N TYR A 196 2.58 -17.82 -4.49
CA TYR A 196 2.04 -16.80 -3.59
C TYR A 196 1.35 -15.66 -4.35
N ARG A 197 2.03 -15.07 -5.34
CA ARG A 197 1.48 -13.95 -6.14
C ARG A 197 0.22 -14.37 -6.89
N LYS A 198 0.24 -15.56 -7.47
CA LYS A 198 -0.91 -16.13 -8.19
C LYS A 198 -2.11 -16.30 -7.25
N LEU A 199 -1.91 -16.87 -6.07
CA LEU A 199 -2.97 -17.04 -5.06
C LEU A 199 -3.50 -15.67 -4.61
N TYR A 200 -2.60 -14.75 -4.26
CA TYR A 200 -2.96 -13.39 -3.88
C TYR A 200 -3.84 -12.72 -4.94
N ARG A 201 -3.43 -12.78 -6.22
CA ARG A 201 -4.16 -12.18 -7.32
C ARG A 201 -5.55 -12.80 -7.49
N GLN A 202 -5.66 -14.13 -7.43
CA GLN A 202 -6.94 -14.81 -7.56
C GLN A 202 -7.94 -14.37 -6.49
N GLU A 203 -7.51 -14.32 -5.23
CA GLU A 203 -8.39 -13.90 -4.14
C GLU A 203 -8.67 -12.41 -4.16
N HIS A 204 -7.68 -11.58 -4.50
CA HIS A 204 -7.86 -10.15 -4.68
C HIS A 204 -8.92 -9.85 -5.75
N ASP A 205 -8.82 -10.50 -6.91
CA ASP A 205 -9.74 -10.27 -8.02
C ASP A 205 -11.16 -10.77 -7.68
N ALA A 206 -11.27 -11.91 -6.99
CA ALA A 206 -12.54 -12.40 -6.46
C ALA A 206 -13.14 -11.42 -5.45
N PHE A 207 -12.31 -10.83 -4.59
CA PHE A 207 -12.73 -9.81 -3.62
C PHE A 207 -13.26 -8.55 -4.32
N GLN A 208 -12.50 -8.00 -5.27
CA GLN A 208 -12.92 -6.80 -6.01
C GLN A 208 -14.15 -7.05 -6.87
N GLN A 209 -14.30 -8.26 -7.44
CA GLN A 209 -15.50 -8.64 -8.18
C GLN A 209 -16.75 -8.65 -7.28
N GLN A 210 -16.66 -9.21 -6.07
CA GLN A 210 -17.77 -9.19 -5.13
C GLN A 210 -18.13 -7.78 -4.68
N LEU A 211 -17.11 -6.93 -4.43
CA LEU A 211 -17.30 -5.52 -4.10
C LEU A 211 -18.06 -4.79 -5.23
N LYS A 212 -17.63 -5.00 -6.48
CA LYS A 212 -18.27 -4.44 -7.66
C LYS A 212 -19.72 -4.89 -7.81
N LEU A 213 -20.01 -6.18 -7.63
CA LEU A 213 -21.37 -6.72 -7.67
C LEU A 213 -22.26 -6.14 -6.57
N PHE A 214 -21.72 -5.94 -5.37
CA PHE A 214 -22.43 -5.29 -4.28
C PHE A 214 -22.79 -3.85 -4.64
N TYR A 215 -21.83 -3.04 -5.10
CA TYR A 215 -22.10 -1.64 -5.47
C TYR A 215 -23.07 -1.54 -6.65
N GLN A 216 -22.95 -2.40 -7.65
CA GLN A 216 -23.94 -2.47 -8.74
C GLN A 216 -25.35 -2.75 -8.20
N SER A 217 -25.48 -3.71 -7.28
CA SER A 217 -26.77 -4.04 -6.66
C SER A 217 -27.31 -2.88 -5.81
N LEU A 218 -26.44 -2.19 -5.07
CA LEU A 218 -26.78 -1.02 -4.26
C LEU A 218 -27.26 0.14 -5.15
N TYR A 219 -26.51 0.49 -6.20
CA TYR A 219 -26.83 1.58 -7.10
C TYR A 219 -28.08 1.32 -7.93
N ASN A 220 -28.43 0.05 -8.14
CA ASN A 220 -29.67 -0.35 -8.80
C ASN A 220 -30.90 -0.29 -7.88
N LEU A 221 -30.74 -0.12 -6.56
CA LEU A 221 -31.88 0.04 -5.67
C LEU A 221 -32.64 1.34 -6.00
N PRO A 222 -33.96 1.28 -6.18
CA PRO A 222 -34.79 2.48 -6.35
C PRO A 222 -34.58 3.47 -5.20
N GLU A 223 -34.47 2.97 -3.96
CA GLU A 223 -34.26 3.83 -2.78
C GLU A 223 -32.92 4.56 -2.83
N TYR A 224 -31.87 3.93 -3.35
CA TYR A 224 -30.57 4.58 -3.50
C TYR A 224 -30.63 5.71 -4.53
N LYS A 225 -31.19 5.43 -5.72
CA LYS A 225 -31.34 6.43 -6.79
C LYS A 225 -32.17 7.63 -6.34
N SER A 226 -33.30 7.39 -5.66
CA SER A 226 -34.15 8.47 -5.16
C SER A 226 -33.47 9.31 -4.09
N LEU A 227 -32.70 8.70 -3.17
CA LEU A 227 -31.96 9.46 -2.17
C LEU A 227 -30.82 10.27 -2.79
N VAL A 228 -30.13 9.73 -3.81
CA VAL A 228 -29.14 10.49 -4.60
C VAL A 228 -29.79 11.72 -5.24
N ASN A 229 -30.95 11.54 -5.88
CA ASN A 229 -31.70 12.63 -6.47
C ASN A 229 -32.08 13.69 -5.42
N LEU A 230 -32.71 13.29 -4.31
CA LEU A 230 -33.09 14.20 -3.22
C LEU A 230 -31.89 14.94 -2.60
N SER A 231 -30.72 14.29 -2.55
CA SER A 231 -29.50 14.91 -2.02
C SER A 231 -28.99 16.10 -2.84
N ARG A 232 -29.49 16.27 -4.07
CA ARG A 232 -29.20 17.41 -4.95
C ARG A 232 -30.10 18.63 -4.68
N ILE A 233 -31.05 18.55 -3.75
CA ILE A 233 -31.83 19.72 -3.32
C ILE A 233 -30.93 20.61 -2.47
N GLU A 234 -30.58 21.80 -2.97
CA GLU A 234 -29.52 22.63 -2.37
C GLU A 234 -29.91 23.19 -1.00
N LEU A 235 -31.18 23.60 -0.85
CA LEU A 235 -31.68 24.33 0.32
C LEU A 235 -32.21 23.42 1.44
N ILE A 236 -32.37 22.12 1.17
CA ILE A 236 -32.90 21.15 2.14
C ILE A 236 -31.79 20.19 2.56
N LYS A 237 -31.45 20.20 3.84
CA LYS A 237 -30.47 19.28 4.44
C LYS A 237 -31.16 18.39 5.47
N VAL A 238 -30.81 17.10 5.41
CA VAL A 238 -31.32 16.06 6.31
C VAL A 238 -30.16 15.35 7.00
N ALA A 239 -30.44 14.77 8.17
CA ALA A 239 -29.47 13.99 8.93
C ALA A 239 -29.15 12.66 8.23
N TYR A 240 -30.18 11.94 7.76
CA TYR A 240 -30.03 10.65 7.06
C TYR A 240 -29.78 10.81 5.55
N ASN A 241 -28.73 11.54 5.18
CA ASN A 241 -28.29 11.64 3.78
C ASN A 241 -27.37 10.46 3.39
N LEU A 242 -26.71 10.54 2.23
CA LEU A 242 -25.80 9.48 1.76
C LEU A 242 -24.56 9.27 2.65
N LYS A 243 -24.12 10.28 3.42
CA LYS A 243 -22.88 10.20 4.20
C LYS A 243 -22.92 9.13 5.29
N PRO A 244 -23.93 9.06 6.18
CA PRO A 244 -24.07 7.96 7.14
C PRO A 244 -24.10 6.56 6.49
N ILE A 245 -24.71 6.45 5.31
CA ILE A 245 -24.85 5.18 4.59
C ILE A 245 -23.52 4.75 4.00
N LYS A 246 -22.78 5.68 3.38
CA LYS A 246 -21.41 5.45 2.93
C LYS A 246 -20.52 5.03 4.08
N LYS A 247 -20.56 5.75 5.22
CA LYS A 247 -19.78 5.41 6.41
C LYS A 247 -20.11 4.01 6.95
N TYR A 248 -21.38 3.59 6.91
CA TYR A 248 -21.78 2.24 7.27
C TYR A 248 -21.24 1.19 6.28
N ILE A 249 -21.25 1.47 4.98
CA ILE A 249 -20.69 0.56 3.97
C ILE A 249 -19.17 0.43 4.12
N ASP A 250 -18.49 1.56 4.33
CA ASP A 250 -17.03 1.62 4.51
C ASP A 250 -16.53 0.81 5.72
N THR A 251 -17.39 0.48 6.70
CA THR A 251 -16.98 -0.42 7.81
C THR A 251 -16.83 -1.89 7.39
N PHE A 252 -17.39 -2.28 6.24
CA PHE A 252 -17.36 -3.67 5.76
C PHE A 252 -16.35 -3.90 4.64
N PHE A 253 -15.88 -2.83 3.99
CA PHE A 253 -15.05 -2.93 2.80
C PHE A 253 -13.81 -2.03 2.93
N PRO A 254 -12.58 -2.54 2.72
CA PRO A 254 -11.46 -1.71 2.31
C PRO A 254 -11.77 -0.94 1.03
N ALA A 255 -10.94 0.06 0.72
CA ALA A 255 -11.10 0.88 -0.48
C ALA A 255 -11.09 0.01 -1.76
N GLU A 256 -11.86 0.46 -2.76
CA GLU A 256 -11.83 -0.13 -4.10
C GLU A 256 -10.40 -0.03 -4.65
N CYS A 257 -9.96 -1.09 -5.35
CA CYS A 257 -8.61 -1.14 -5.87
C CYS A 257 -8.52 -0.38 -7.19
N ASP A 258 -7.81 0.75 -7.18
CA ASP A 258 -7.51 1.54 -8.38
C ASP A 258 -6.16 1.18 -9.03
N ASN A 259 -5.53 0.07 -8.63
CA ASN A 259 -4.20 -0.29 -9.12
C ASN A 259 -4.27 -0.88 -10.54
N PRO A 260 -3.72 -0.19 -11.56
CA PRO A 260 -3.78 -0.68 -12.93
C PRO A 260 -2.80 -1.83 -13.20
N ASP A 261 -1.72 -1.95 -12.41
CA ASP A 261 -0.72 -3.01 -12.57
C ASP A 261 -0.43 -3.69 -11.22
N LEU A 262 -1.32 -4.64 -10.89
CA LEU A 262 -1.16 -5.49 -9.72
C LEU A 262 0.10 -6.36 -9.80
N GLU A 263 0.51 -6.77 -11.01
CA GLU A 263 1.64 -7.69 -11.19
C GLU A 263 2.96 -6.98 -10.85
N GLU A 264 3.17 -5.78 -11.38
CA GLU A 264 4.34 -4.95 -11.05
C GLU A 264 4.38 -4.61 -9.56
N THR A 265 3.21 -4.33 -8.97
CA THR A 265 3.12 -4.05 -7.53
C THR A 265 3.52 -5.27 -6.70
N LEU A 266 3.04 -6.46 -7.08
CA LEU A 266 3.38 -7.70 -6.41
C LEU A 266 4.84 -8.14 -6.63
N ASN A 267 5.50 -7.62 -7.66
CA ASN A 267 6.94 -7.82 -7.84
C ASN A 267 7.77 -7.17 -6.73
N ASN A 268 7.33 -6.00 -6.25
CA ASN A 268 8.07 -5.19 -5.28
C ASN A 268 7.52 -5.26 -3.86
N ASN A 269 6.21 -5.55 -3.71
CA ASN A 269 5.50 -5.61 -2.45
C ASN A 269 4.69 -6.90 -2.35
N VAL A 270 4.49 -7.41 -1.14
CA VAL A 270 3.71 -8.64 -0.93
C VAL A 270 2.20 -8.44 -1.04
N ASN A 271 1.74 -7.19 -0.90
CA ASN A 271 0.34 -6.81 -0.87
C ASN A 271 0.09 -5.62 -1.80
N CYS A 272 -1.16 -5.47 -2.21
CA CYS A 272 -1.62 -4.32 -2.97
C CYS A 272 -1.87 -3.12 -2.05
N ASN A 273 -1.71 -1.91 -2.58
CA ASN A 273 -1.92 -0.65 -1.86
C ASN A 273 -3.39 -0.40 -1.48
N CYS A 274 -4.34 -1.20 -2.01
CA CYS A 274 -5.75 -1.14 -1.61
C CYS A 274 -6.01 -1.68 -0.19
N GLY A 275 -5.01 -2.29 0.44
CA GLY A 275 -5.11 -2.82 1.81
C GLY A 275 -5.75 -4.21 1.90
N PHE A 276 -5.98 -4.89 0.76
CA PHE A 276 -6.38 -6.28 0.75
C PHE A 276 -5.28 -7.17 1.36
N LEU A 277 -5.70 -8.15 2.16
CA LEU A 277 -4.85 -9.18 2.73
C LEU A 277 -5.46 -10.55 2.42
N LEU A 278 -4.62 -11.56 2.18
CA LEU A 278 -5.08 -12.94 2.03
C LEU A 278 -5.94 -13.37 3.22
N GLY A 279 -6.99 -14.15 2.96
CA GLY A 279 -7.98 -14.58 3.95
C GLY A 279 -8.88 -13.49 4.52
N THR A 280 -8.88 -12.29 3.93
CA THR A 280 -9.90 -11.28 4.23
C THR A 280 -11.27 -11.84 3.85
N SER A 281 -12.07 -12.20 4.85
CA SER A 281 -13.44 -12.68 4.63
C SER A 281 -14.34 -11.53 4.21
N ILE A 282 -15.11 -11.73 3.14
CA ILE A 282 -16.05 -10.72 2.65
C ILE A 282 -17.34 -10.83 3.44
N THR A 283 -17.55 -9.93 4.39
CA THR A 283 -18.85 -9.73 5.02
C THR A 283 -19.62 -8.68 4.23
N VAL A 284 -20.27 -9.08 3.14
CA VAL A 284 -21.16 -8.19 2.38
C VAL A 284 -22.34 -7.79 3.27
N PRO A 285 -22.57 -6.50 3.56
CA PRO A 285 -23.73 -6.08 4.33
C PRO A 285 -24.99 -6.39 3.52
N ALA A 286 -25.93 -7.10 4.15
CA ALA A 286 -27.20 -7.42 3.49
C ALA A 286 -27.92 -6.13 3.08
N LEU A 287 -28.33 -6.02 1.81
CA LEU A 287 -29.06 -4.85 1.30
C LEU A 287 -30.35 -4.58 2.09
N ASN A 288 -30.94 -5.62 2.71
CA ASN A 288 -32.10 -5.49 3.58
C ASN A 288 -31.83 -4.68 4.87
N LYS A 289 -30.57 -4.56 5.30
CA LYS A 289 -30.17 -3.67 6.39
C LYS A 289 -29.95 -2.23 5.92
N ILE A 290 -29.57 -2.03 4.66
CA ILE A 290 -29.31 -0.71 4.06
C ILE A 290 -30.62 -0.03 3.60
N LYS A 291 -31.57 -0.80 3.04
CA LYS A 291 -32.87 -0.29 2.56
C LYS A 291 -33.63 0.55 3.61
N PRO A 292 -33.75 0.13 4.88
CA PRO A 292 -34.41 0.96 5.91
C PRO A 292 -33.70 2.29 6.14
N MET A 293 -32.36 2.33 6.11
CA MET A 293 -31.59 3.57 6.26
C MET A 293 -31.84 4.53 5.09
N LEU A 294 -31.84 4.00 3.86
CA LEU A 294 -32.18 4.77 2.65
C LEU A 294 -33.58 5.36 2.74
N ARG A 295 -34.57 4.53 3.11
CA ARG A 295 -35.97 4.95 3.26
C ARG A 295 -36.16 6.01 4.33
N LYS A 296 -35.43 5.90 5.45
CA LYS A 296 -35.44 6.92 6.51
C LYS A 296 -34.96 8.28 5.99
N GLY A 297 -33.89 8.28 5.20
CA GLY A 297 -33.39 9.49 4.52
C GLY A 297 -34.42 10.11 3.57
N ILE A 298 -35.05 9.29 2.73
CA ILE A 298 -36.09 9.73 1.79
C ILE A 298 -37.28 10.33 2.56
N ALA A 299 -37.75 9.65 3.60
CA ALA A 299 -38.84 10.13 4.44
C ALA A 299 -38.51 11.49 5.07
N GLU A 300 -37.29 11.67 5.60
CA GLU A 300 -36.85 12.93 6.19
C GLU A 300 -36.82 14.07 5.15
N TYR A 301 -36.40 13.80 3.92
CA TYR A 301 -36.47 14.78 2.84
C TYR A 301 -37.91 15.18 2.51
N ILE A 302 -38.80 14.20 2.35
CA ILE A 302 -40.22 14.45 2.06
C ILE A 302 -40.86 15.26 3.21
N GLU A 303 -40.59 14.90 4.46
CA GLU A 303 -41.07 15.62 5.64
C GLU A 303 -40.59 17.08 5.64
N LYS A 304 -39.32 17.33 5.29
CA LYS A 304 -38.81 18.70 5.16
C LYS A 304 -39.46 19.47 4.02
N ILE A 305 -39.70 18.84 2.87
CA ILE A 305 -40.40 19.45 1.74
C ILE A 305 -41.84 19.83 2.13
N GLN A 306 -42.53 18.97 2.89
CA GLN A 306 -43.92 19.16 3.33
C GLN A 306 -44.07 20.05 4.58
N ASN A 307 -42.97 20.41 5.24
CA ASN A 307 -42.99 21.21 6.46
C ASN A 307 -43.51 22.64 6.19
N GLU A 308 -44.12 23.25 7.20
CA GLU A 308 -44.62 24.64 7.20
C GLU A 308 -43.61 25.67 6.69
N ARG A 309 -42.31 25.43 6.87
CA ARG A 309 -41.26 26.32 6.34
C ARG A 309 -41.21 26.37 4.81
N PHE A 310 -41.36 25.24 4.14
CA PHE A 310 -41.15 25.12 2.68
C PHE A 310 -42.46 24.94 1.92
N ARG A 311 -43.52 24.44 2.56
CA ARG A 311 -44.82 24.21 1.94
C ARG A 311 -45.41 25.48 1.28
N PRO A 312 -45.41 26.66 1.92
CA PRO A 312 -45.90 27.89 1.29
C PRO A 312 -45.11 28.30 0.05
N ILE A 313 -43.81 27.95 -0.02
CA ILE A 313 -42.97 28.21 -1.20
C ILE A 313 -43.44 27.37 -2.38
N PHE A 314 -43.69 26.08 -2.14
CA PHE A 314 -44.19 25.19 -3.19
C PHE A 314 -45.63 25.52 -3.58
N ASP A 315 -46.51 25.84 -2.62
CA ASP A 315 -47.89 26.24 -2.90
C ASP A 315 -47.94 27.51 -3.78
N ASN A 316 -47.06 28.50 -3.52
CA ASN A 316 -46.92 29.68 -4.36
C ASN A 316 -46.47 29.33 -5.79
N TYR A 317 -45.44 28.49 -5.92
CA TYR A 317 -44.96 28.02 -7.23
C TYR A 317 -46.06 27.29 -8.03
N LEU A 318 -46.86 26.45 -7.36
CA LEU A 318 -47.95 25.69 -7.96
C LEU A 318 -49.08 26.59 -8.48
N SER A 319 -49.32 27.76 -7.86
CA SER A 319 -50.36 28.69 -8.31
C SER A 319 -50.15 29.20 -9.74
N TYR A 320 -48.91 29.18 -10.23
CA TYR A 320 -48.54 29.53 -11.61
C TYR A 320 -48.10 28.32 -12.46
N ASN A 321 -47.99 27.12 -11.85
CA ASN A 321 -47.54 25.88 -12.50
C ASN A 321 -48.42 24.69 -12.08
N ASN A 322 -49.69 24.70 -12.47
CA ASN A 322 -50.72 23.76 -11.98
C ASN A 322 -50.45 22.28 -12.32
N ASP A 323 -49.75 21.98 -13.42
CA ASP A 323 -49.44 20.61 -13.88
C ASP A 323 -48.13 20.05 -13.31
N SER A 324 -47.52 20.77 -12.37
CA SER A 324 -46.24 20.42 -11.75
C SER A 324 -46.24 19.05 -11.06
N SER A 325 -45.11 18.36 -11.17
CA SER A 325 -44.88 17.08 -10.51
C SER A 325 -44.74 17.21 -8.98
N ILE A 326 -44.40 18.42 -8.48
CA ILE A 326 -44.24 18.74 -7.06
C ILE A 326 -45.52 18.47 -6.26
N LYS A 327 -46.70 18.69 -6.87
CA LYS A 327 -48.00 18.46 -6.23
C LYS A 327 -48.10 17.04 -5.66
N LYS A 328 -47.57 16.05 -6.39
CA LYS A 328 -47.57 14.65 -5.95
C LYS A 328 -46.75 14.48 -4.67
N ILE A 329 -45.55 15.07 -4.58
CA ILE A 329 -44.71 14.99 -3.37
C ILE A 329 -45.38 15.66 -2.16
N LEU A 330 -46.06 16.80 -2.34
CA LEU A 330 -46.72 17.49 -1.22
C LEU A 330 -47.88 16.68 -0.62
N GLU A 331 -48.46 15.77 -1.40
CA GLU A 331 -49.54 14.86 -1.00
C GLU A 331 -49.04 13.48 -0.54
N TYR A 332 -47.72 13.23 -0.57
CA TYR A 332 -47.17 11.93 -0.19
C TYR A 332 -47.35 11.63 1.30
N LYS A 333 -48.00 10.50 1.55
CA LYS A 333 -48.02 9.86 2.86
C LYS A 333 -46.64 9.30 3.20
N ILE A 334 -46.00 9.85 4.24
CA ILE A 334 -44.65 9.49 4.69
C ILE A 334 -44.55 7.99 5.07
N ASP A 335 -45.63 7.40 5.57
CA ASP A 335 -45.74 5.95 5.86
C ASP A 335 -45.77 5.07 4.59
N LYS A 336 -46.00 5.65 3.40
CA LYS A 336 -46.10 4.95 2.11
C LYS A 336 -44.95 5.21 1.14
N VAL A 337 -43.78 5.61 1.66
CA VAL A 337 -42.57 5.90 0.86
C VAL A 337 -42.29 4.81 -0.21
N ASN A 338 -42.47 3.52 0.12
CA ASN A 338 -42.23 2.40 -0.81
C ASN A 338 -43.02 2.46 -2.12
N GLY A 339 -44.27 2.91 -2.10
CA GLY A 339 -45.10 2.99 -3.31
C GLY A 339 -44.73 4.17 -4.22
N ASN A 340 -44.06 5.17 -3.65
CA ASN A 340 -43.90 6.49 -4.23
C ASN A 340 -42.46 6.82 -4.67
N ILE A 341 -41.47 6.03 -4.23
CA ILE A 341 -40.04 6.19 -4.58
C ILE A 341 -39.80 6.33 -6.09
N LYS A 342 -40.55 5.59 -6.92
CA LYS A 342 -40.40 5.59 -8.39
C LYS A 342 -40.67 6.94 -9.04
N TYR A 343 -41.32 7.87 -8.35
CA TYR A 343 -41.64 9.20 -8.86
C TYR A 343 -40.58 10.25 -8.47
N ILE A 344 -39.56 9.86 -7.69
CA ILE A 344 -38.47 10.76 -7.27
C ILE A 344 -37.33 10.65 -8.27
N ASP A 345 -37.50 11.34 -9.41
CA ASP A 345 -36.55 11.40 -10.52
C ASP A 345 -35.84 12.77 -10.61
N GLU A 346 -34.93 12.90 -11.57
CA GLU A 346 -34.13 14.12 -11.75
C GLU A 346 -34.96 15.32 -12.20
N GLU A 347 -36.02 15.10 -12.99
CA GLU A 347 -36.93 16.15 -13.46
C GLU A 347 -37.64 16.83 -12.28
N LEU A 348 -38.18 16.02 -11.37
CA LEU A 348 -38.83 16.51 -10.16
C LEU A 348 -37.87 17.28 -9.24
N ILE A 349 -36.61 16.83 -9.09
CA ILE A 349 -35.63 17.55 -8.28
C ILE A 349 -35.25 18.90 -8.90
N ASN A 350 -35.09 18.95 -10.23
CA ASN A 350 -34.85 20.21 -10.93
C ASN A 350 -36.02 21.18 -10.75
N GLU A 351 -37.24 20.66 -10.78
CA GLU A 351 -38.45 21.45 -10.53
C GLU A 351 -38.49 21.98 -9.09
N ILE A 352 -38.16 21.14 -8.09
CA ILE A 352 -38.06 21.53 -6.68
C ILE A 352 -37.02 22.64 -6.50
N ASN A 353 -35.82 22.48 -7.05
CA ASN A 353 -34.77 23.49 -6.96
C ASN A 353 -35.20 24.81 -7.62
N LYS A 354 -35.87 24.75 -8.77
CA LYS A 354 -36.44 25.93 -9.44
C LYS A 354 -37.50 26.62 -8.59
N ALA A 355 -38.40 25.86 -7.96
CA ALA A 355 -39.41 26.42 -7.07
C ALA A 355 -38.77 27.12 -5.85
N LEU A 356 -37.74 26.50 -5.28
CA LEU A 356 -37.01 27.04 -4.14
C LEU A 356 -36.15 28.26 -4.51
N SER A 357 -35.55 28.29 -5.69
CA SER A 357 -34.71 29.41 -6.16
C SER A 357 -35.52 30.60 -6.64
N ASN A 358 -36.69 30.35 -7.22
CA ASN A 358 -37.55 31.40 -7.75
C ASN A 358 -38.37 32.08 -6.68
N THR A 359 -38.43 31.54 -5.46
CA THR A 359 -39.22 32.10 -4.37
C THR A 359 -38.34 32.82 -3.37
N TYR A 360 -38.70 34.05 -3.03
CA TYR A 360 -37.98 34.91 -2.10
C TYR A 360 -38.69 34.92 -0.74
N PRO A 361 -38.26 34.10 0.24
CA PRO A 361 -38.84 34.12 1.57
C PRO A 361 -38.43 35.41 2.29
N LEU A 362 -39.40 36.26 2.58
CA LEU A 362 -39.21 37.53 3.28
C LEU A 362 -39.69 37.39 4.73
N LYS A 363 -38.79 37.50 5.70
CA LYS A 363 -39.17 37.50 7.12
C LYS A 363 -39.76 38.84 7.51
N ILE A 364 -40.94 38.84 8.10
CA ILE A 364 -41.58 40.02 8.69
C ILE A 364 -41.95 39.66 10.12
N SER A 365 -41.39 40.38 11.09
CA SER A 365 -41.77 40.21 12.50
C SER A 365 -43.08 40.94 12.82
N LEU A 366 -43.82 40.48 13.82
CA LEU A 366 -44.98 41.22 14.33
C LEU A 366 -44.57 42.61 14.86
N GLU A 367 -43.37 42.74 15.44
CA GLU A 367 -42.81 44.01 15.90
C GLU A 367 -42.60 45.03 14.78
N GLU A 368 -42.41 44.59 13.53
CA GLU A 368 -42.34 45.49 12.38
C GLU A 368 -43.73 45.93 11.90
N ILE A 369 -44.76 45.12 12.16
CA ILE A 369 -46.14 45.39 11.75
C ILE A 369 -46.84 46.26 12.80
N ILE A 370 -46.71 45.92 14.09
CA ILE A 370 -47.43 46.54 15.22
C ILE A 370 -47.31 48.08 15.25
N PRO A 371 -46.11 48.70 15.10
CA PRO A 371 -45.98 50.16 15.13
C PRO A 371 -46.72 50.87 13.98
N ASN A 372 -47.01 50.14 12.90
CA ASN A 372 -47.76 50.65 11.76
C ASN A 372 -49.27 50.43 11.90
N ILE A 373 -49.73 49.70 12.92
CA ILE A 373 -51.15 49.58 13.27
C ILE A 373 -51.48 50.67 14.29
N SER A 374 -51.72 51.90 13.81
CA SER A 374 -52.09 53.03 14.66
C SER A 374 -53.54 53.44 14.42
N GLY A 375 -54.43 53.20 15.39
CA GLY A 375 -55.82 53.62 15.31
C GLY A 375 -56.75 52.91 16.28
N ILE A 376 -57.91 53.50 16.53
CA ILE A 376 -59.02 52.84 17.24
C ILE A 376 -60.04 52.44 16.18
N TYR A 377 -60.25 51.14 16.03
CA TYR A 377 -61.23 50.61 15.09
C TYR A 377 -62.41 50.05 15.87
N SER A 378 -63.62 50.49 15.54
CA SER A 378 -64.83 49.80 16.02
C SER A 378 -64.96 48.44 15.34
N ILE A 379 -65.71 47.52 15.95
CA ILE A 379 -65.89 46.16 15.38
C ILE A 379 -66.51 46.18 13.97
N ASN A 380 -67.32 47.20 13.68
CA ASN A 380 -67.94 47.43 12.36
C ASN A 380 -66.94 47.93 11.30
N GLN A 381 -65.70 48.24 11.71
CA GLN A 381 -64.62 48.77 10.87
C GLN A 381 -63.46 47.77 10.70
N ILE A 382 -63.66 46.49 11.01
CA ILE A 382 -62.64 45.43 10.81
C ILE A 382 -62.10 45.42 9.37
N ASN A 383 -62.94 45.71 8.37
CA ASN A 383 -62.51 45.79 6.98
C ASN A 383 -61.50 46.93 6.74
N LEU A 384 -61.63 48.06 7.45
CA LEU A 384 -60.68 49.17 7.35
C LEU A 384 -59.33 48.79 7.97
N LEU A 385 -59.35 48.08 9.11
CA LEU A 385 -58.14 47.55 9.73
C LEU A 385 -57.39 46.58 8.78
N ALA A 386 -58.12 45.70 8.08
CA ALA A 386 -57.54 44.77 7.11
C ALA A 386 -56.90 45.51 5.92
N GLN A 387 -57.56 46.56 5.41
CA GLN A 387 -57.04 47.39 4.31
C GLN A 387 -55.78 48.17 4.73
N ASP A 388 -55.77 48.75 5.93
CA ASP A 388 -54.60 49.46 6.46
C ASP A 388 -53.41 48.51 6.67
N LEU A 389 -53.66 47.31 7.21
CA LEU A 389 -52.67 46.24 7.33
C LEU A 389 -52.09 45.84 5.97
N GLU A 390 -52.93 45.58 4.97
CA GLU A 390 -52.49 45.22 3.62
C GLU A 390 -51.60 46.30 3.01
N LYS A 391 -52.00 47.58 3.14
CA LYS A 391 -51.24 48.73 2.64
C LYS A 391 -49.87 48.83 3.32
N HIS A 392 -49.80 48.65 4.63
CA HIS A 392 -48.56 48.72 5.38
C HIS A 392 -47.63 47.55 5.08
N ILE A 393 -48.15 46.33 5.01
CA ILE A 393 -47.39 45.14 4.63
C ILE A 393 -46.83 45.30 3.20
N LYS A 394 -47.61 45.77 2.23
CA LYS A 394 -47.11 46.06 0.87
C LYS A 394 -45.97 47.09 0.86
N LYS A 395 -46.07 48.13 1.68
CA LYS A 395 -45.00 49.14 1.83
C LYS A 395 -43.74 48.55 2.45
N LEU A 396 -43.87 47.73 3.50
CA LEU A 396 -42.75 47.03 4.14
C LEU A 396 -42.04 46.09 3.17
N ILE A 397 -42.80 45.30 2.40
CA ILE A 397 -42.25 44.42 1.36
C ILE A 397 -41.49 45.25 0.33
N LYS A 398 -42.10 46.33 -0.18
CA LYS A 398 -41.46 47.21 -1.16
C LYS A 398 -40.11 47.73 -0.65
N ASN A 399 -40.07 48.23 0.58
CA ASN A 399 -38.84 48.74 1.20
C ASN A 399 -37.78 47.64 1.39
N LYS A 400 -38.17 46.43 1.79
CA LYS A 400 -37.23 45.31 2.00
C LYS A 400 -36.68 44.71 0.70
N VAL A 401 -37.38 44.90 -0.41
CA VAL A 401 -36.98 44.38 -1.73
C VAL A 401 -36.36 45.49 -2.60
N GLU A 402 -36.38 46.73 -2.15
CA GLU A 402 -35.78 47.89 -2.79
C GLU A 402 -34.26 47.68 -2.94
N GLY A 403 -33.76 47.78 -4.18
CA GLY A 403 -32.35 47.50 -4.53
C GLY A 403 -32.05 46.06 -4.96
N LEU A 404 -33.00 45.14 -4.91
CA LEU A 404 -32.86 43.79 -5.50
C LEU A 404 -33.39 43.79 -6.95
N GLU A 405 -32.50 43.99 -7.93
CA GLU A 405 -32.85 44.26 -9.34
C GLU A 405 -33.62 43.15 -10.09
N LYS A 406 -34.03 42.05 -9.44
CA LYS A 406 -34.63 40.87 -10.12
C LYS A 406 -35.76 40.15 -9.37
N VAL A 407 -36.30 40.72 -8.30
CA VAL A 407 -37.37 40.07 -7.51
C VAL A 407 -38.74 40.45 -8.08
N LYS A 408 -39.47 39.47 -8.61
CA LYS A 408 -40.89 39.65 -8.97
C LYS A 408 -41.76 39.57 -7.72
N TYR A 409 -42.76 40.43 -7.58
CA TYR A 409 -43.66 40.44 -6.41
C TYR A 409 -44.41 39.11 -6.22
N GLU A 410 -44.80 38.45 -7.32
CA GLU A 410 -45.45 37.13 -7.36
C GLU A 410 -44.59 36.00 -6.76
N ASN A 411 -43.30 36.23 -6.60
CA ASN A 411 -42.34 35.27 -6.07
C ASN A 411 -42.03 35.49 -4.58
N ILE A 412 -42.60 36.51 -3.94
CA ILE A 412 -42.33 36.82 -2.53
C ILE A 412 -43.27 36.02 -1.65
N VAL A 413 -42.70 35.22 -0.75
CA VAL A 413 -43.46 34.51 0.29
C VAL A 413 -43.12 35.13 1.65
N ILE A 414 -44.14 35.64 2.34
CA ILE A 414 -43.97 36.27 3.65
C ILE A 414 -43.91 35.17 4.71
N ASN A 415 -42.83 35.13 5.48
CA ASN A 415 -42.71 34.32 6.67
C ASN A 415 -42.89 35.21 7.90
N LEU A 416 -44.07 35.13 8.53
CA LEU A 416 -44.37 35.88 9.75
C LEU A 416 -43.64 35.25 10.94
N VAL A 417 -42.86 36.04 11.63
CA VAL A 417 -42.12 35.62 12.83
C VAL A 417 -42.75 36.32 14.05
N ILE A 418 -43.10 35.54 15.07
CA ILE A 418 -43.65 36.04 16.33
C ILE A 418 -42.51 36.48 17.24
#